data_AF-A0A0D6LHX0-F1
#
_entry.id   AF-A0A0D6LHX0-F1
#
_cell.length_a   1.000
_cell.length_b   1.000
_cell.length_c   1.000
_cell.angle_alpha   90.00
_cell.angle_beta   90.00
_cell.angle_gamma   90.00
#
_symmetry.space_group_name_H-M   'P 1'
#
loop_
_entity.id
_entity.type
_entity.pdbx_description
1 polymer ?
#
loop_
_entity_poly.entity_id
_entity_poly.type
_entity_poly.pdbx_seq_one_letter_code
_entity_poly.pdbx_strand_id
1 'polypeptide(L)'
;FDARDKWPKCDTIGFIRDQSNCGSCWAVSAAETMSDRLCVQSGQTIIRNLSDTDILACCGSYCGRGCEGGWPIKAWEYIMKHGICTGGRYRQKGVCKPYSFHPCGYHPGQTYYGDCPRHTWATPKCEKFCRRGYHIPYEKDKYYGN
;
A
#
# COMPACT_ATOMS: atom_id res chain seq x y z
N PHE A 1 23.47 -10.48 4.26
CA PHE A 1 22.37 -10.91 3.38
C PHE A 1 21.55 -9.68 3.06
N ASP A 2 21.34 -9.39 1.78
CA ASP A 2 20.47 -8.30 1.31
C ASP A 2 19.40 -8.89 0.40
N ALA A 3 18.13 -8.62 0.69
CA ALA A 3 17.01 -9.14 -0.09
C ALA A 3 16.99 -8.57 -1.51
N ARG A 4 17.47 -7.34 -1.70
CA ARG A 4 17.53 -6.66 -3.02
C ARG A 4 18.52 -7.37 -3.94
N ASP A 5 19.66 -7.81 -3.39
CA ASP A 5 20.66 -8.58 -4.13
C ASP A 5 20.20 -10.02 -4.38
N LYS A 6 19.45 -10.60 -3.44
CA LYS A 6 18.97 -11.98 -3.53
C LYS A 6 17.85 -12.16 -4.56
N TRP A 7 16.96 -11.17 -4.69
CA TRP A 7 15.83 -11.19 -5.61
C TRP A 7 15.79 -9.93 -6.48
N PRO A 8 16.76 -9.76 -7.40
CA PRO A 8 16.97 -8.51 -8.12
C PRO A 8 15.85 -8.17 -9.11
N LYS A 9 15.00 -9.15 -9.48
CA LYS A 9 13.82 -8.89 -10.32
C LYS A 9 12.63 -8.33 -9.53
N CYS A 10 12.65 -8.44 -8.20
CA CYS A 10 11.61 -7.89 -7.32
C CYS A 10 11.92 -6.44 -7.00
N ASP A 11 11.62 -5.54 -7.93
CA ASP A 11 11.79 -4.10 -7.74
C ASP A 11 10.96 -3.53 -6.57
N THR A 12 9.94 -4.26 -6.12
CA THR A 12 9.15 -3.97 -4.91
C THR A 12 10.03 -3.89 -3.66
N ILE A 13 11.10 -4.70 -3.55
CA ILE A 13 11.96 -4.74 -2.35
C ILE A 13 12.74 -3.42 -2.19
N GLY A 14 13.07 -2.77 -3.31
CA GLY A 14 13.71 -1.46 -3.33
C GLY A 14 12.72 -0.29 -3.32
N PHE A 15 11.41 -0.55 -3.31
CA PHE A 15 10.39 0.48 -3.46
C PHE A 15 10.08 1.15 -2.13
N ILE A 16 10.64 2.35 -1.93
CA ILE A 16 10.35 3.17 -0.75
C ILE A 16 9.01 3.88 -0.88
N ARG A 17 8.18 3.76 0.16
CA ARG A 17 6.85 4.40 0.31
C ARG A 17 6.90 5.56 1.29
N ASP A 18 5.83 6.35 1.28
CA ASP A 18 5.65 7.49 2.18
C ASP A 18 4.20 7.49 2.69
N GLN A 19 4.02 7.41 4.00
CA GLN A 19 2.70 7.39 4.64
C GLN A 19 2.10 8.79 4.85
N SER A 20 2.77 9.84 4.41
CA SER A 20 2.39 11.24 4.66
C SER A 20 2.20 11.49 6.18
N ASN A 21 1.42 12.51 6.53
CA ASN A 21 0.96 12.73 7.90
C ASN A 21 -0.27 11.87 8.23
N CYS A 22 -0.15 10.55 8.11
CA CYS A 22 -1.15 9.57 8.51
C CYS A 22 -0.44 8.45 9.28
N GLY A 23 -0.94 8.05 10.45
CA GLY A 23 -0.41 6.95 11.26
C GLY A 23 -0.65 5.55 10.67
N SER A 24 -0.48 5.37 9.36
CA SER A 24 -0.75 4.12 8.64
C SER A 24 0.49 3.24 8.43
N CYS A 25 1.57 3.42 9.19
CA CYS A 25 2.78 2.59 9.09
C CYS A 25 2.48 1.09 9.15
N TRP A 26 1.48 0.70 9.94
CA TRP A 26 1.01 -0.67 10.10
C TRP A 26 0.43 -1.26 8.80
N ALA A 27 -0.23 -0.45 7.98
CA ALA A 27 -0.78 -0.83 6.69
C ALA A 27 0.29 -0.78 5.59
N VAL A 28 1.14 0.25 5.62
CA VAL A 28 2.24 0.45 4.67
C VAL A 28 3.23 -0.71 4.74
N SER A 29 3.74 -1.03 5.92
CA SER A 29 4.70 -2.13 6.11
C SER A 29 4.12 -3.51 5.75
N ALA A 30 2.81 -3.73 5.99
CA ALA A 30 2.13 -4.94 5.57
C ALA A 30 2.03 -5.03 4.04
N ALA A 31 1.61 -3.95 3.36
CA ALA A 31 1.56 -3.91 1.90
C ALA A 31 2.93 -4.07 1.25
N GLU A 32 3.97 -3.43 1.80
CA GLU A 32 5.37 -3.57 1.35
C GLU A 32 5.81 -5.02 1.41
N THR A 33 5.77 -5.62 2.60
CA THR A 33 6.26 -6.99 2.79
C THR A 33 5.46 -8.00 1.97
N MET A 34 4.15 -7.79 1.82
CA MET A 34 3.30 -8.67 0.99
C MET A 34 3.58 -8.51 -0.51
N SER A 35 3.93 -7.30 -0.98
CA SER A 35 4.36 -7.08 -2.36
C SER A 35 5.65 -7.85 -2.66
N ASP A 36 6.61 -7.78 -1.73
CA ASP A 36 7.88 -8.49 -1.83
C ASP A 36 7.71 -10.00 -1.83
N ARG A 37 6.92 -10.52 -0.87
CA ARG A 37 6.64 -11.95 -0.79
C ARG A 37 5.90 -12.47 -2.01
N LEU A 38 4.93 -11.72 -2.55
CA LEU A 38 4.25 -12.07 -3.80
C LEU A 38 5.25 -12.26 -4.95
N CYS A 39 6.20 -11.34 -5.08
CA CYS A 39 7.25 -11.47 -6.09
C CYS A 39 8.19 -12.66 -5.81
N VAL A 40 8.68 -12.79 -4.58
CA VAL A 40 9.63 -13.86 -4.21
C VAL A 40 9.00 -15.25 -4.36
N GLN A 41 7.80 -15.46 -3.83
CA GLN A 41 7.11 -16.75 -3.81
C GLN A 41 6.56 -17.14 -5.19
N SER A 42 6.27 -16.18 -6.06
CA SER A 42 5.92 -16.45 -7.46
C SER A 42 7.13 -16.80 -8.34
N GLY A 43 8.32 -16.96 -7.76
CA GLY A 43 9.55 -17.19 -8.52
C GLY A 43 9.97 -15.98 -9.35
N GLN A 44 9.66 -14.77 -8.87
CA GLN A 44 9.90 -13.49 -9.55
C GLN A 44 9.12 -13.31 -10.85
N THR A 45 7.88 -13.84 -10.92
CA THR A 45 7.00 -13.71 -12.10
C THR A 45 5.86 -12.71 -11.89
N ILE A 46 5.39 -12.53 -10.66
CA ILE A 46 4.36 -11.55 -10.30
C ILE A 46 5.01 -10.39 -9.56
N ILE A 47 5.26 -9.29 -10.27
CA ILE A 47 5.90 -8.09 -9.72
C ILE A 47 4.86 -6.97 -9.64
N ARG A 48 4.23 -6.83 -8.45
CA ARG A 48 3.15 -5.88 -8.21
C ARG A 48 3.25 -5.26 -6.82
N ASN A 49 3.12 -3.94 -6.75
CA ASN A 49 2.89 -3.25 -5.49
C ASN A 49 1.43 -3.41 -5.08
N LEU A 50 1.21 -3.89 -3.86
CA LEU A 50 -0.11 -3.99 -3.24
C LEU A 50 -0.49 -2.68 -2.54
N SER A 51 -1.79 -2.43 -2.41
CA SER A 51 -2.33 -1.17 -1.91
C SER A 51 -2.36 -1.10 -0.39
N ASP A 52 -1.54 -0.21 0.16
CA ASP A 52 -1.60 0.24 1.54
C ASP A 52 -2.89 1.02 1.85
N THR A 53 -3.40 1.82 0.90
CA THR A 53 -4.71 2.48 1.01
C THR A 53 -5.86 1.48 1.16
N ASP A 54 -5.83 0.35 0.46
CA ASP A 54 -6.89 -0.66 0.56
C ASP A 54 -6.94 -1.27 1.97
N ILE A 55 -5.78 -1.63 2.53
CA ILE A 55 -5.66 -2.09 3.92
C ILE A 55 -6.15 -1.00 4.88
N LEU A 56 -5.62 0.22 4.74
CA LEU A 56 -5.90 1.36 5.61
C LEU A 56 -7.39 1.69 5.67
N ALA A 57 -8.06 1.71 4.51
CA ALA A 57 -9.45 2.13 4.41
C ALA A 57 -10.43 0.99 4.70
N CYS A 58 -10.12 -0.25 4.28
CA CYS A 58 -11.09 -1.35 4.27
C CYS A 58 -10.93 -2.39 5.37
N CYS A 59 -9.81 -2.41 6.11
CA CYS A 59 -9.70 -3.28 7.27
C CYS A 59 -10.58 -2.81 8.45
N GLY A 60 -10.82 -1.50 8.56
CA GLY A 60 -11.66 -0.91 9.59
C GLY A 60 -11.16 -1.18 11.01
N SER A 61 -12.09 -1.30 11.95
CA SER A 61 -11.80 -1.49 13.38
C SER A 61 -11.05 -2.79 13.69
N TYR A 62 -11.07 -3.77 12.78
CA TYR A 62 -10.29 -5.01 12.91
C TYR A 62 -8.79 -4.75 12.99
N CYS A 63 -8.30 -3.80 12.20
CA CYS A 63 -6.88 -3.44 12.20
C CYS A 63 -6.54 -2.26 13.12
N GLY A 64 -7.53 -1.56 13.68
CA GLY A 64 -7.30 -0.43 14.59
C GLY A 64 -8.09 0.81 14.19
N ARG A 65 -7.43 1.98 14.23
CA ARG A 65 -8.05 3.30 14.04
C ARG A 65 -7.50 4.05 12.82
N GLY A 66 -7.14 3.33 11.77
CA GLY A 66 -6.72 3.92 10.50
C GLY A 66 -5.49 4.81 10.62
N CYS A 67 -5.64 6.11 10.30
CA CYS A 67 -4.57 7.12 10.42
C CYS A 67 -4.22 7.50 11.86
N GLU A 68 -4.95 7.02 12.86
CA GLU A 68 -4.59 7.15 14.28
C GLU A 68 -3.78 5.95 14.80
N GLY A 69 -3.45 5.00 13.94
CA GLY A 69 -2.67 3.82 14.27
C GLY A 69 -3.46 2.51 14.12
N GLY A 70 -2.72 1.41 14.15
CA GLY A 70 -3.26 0.07 13.95
C GLY A 70 -2.23 -1.02 14.21
N TRP A 71 -2.67 -2.27 14.08
CA TRP A 71 -1.89 -3.45 14.43
C TRP A 71 -1.39 -4.15 13.16
N PRO A 72 -0.08 -4.22 12.92
CA PRO A 72 0.48 -4.90 11.74
C PRO A 72 -0.02 -6.34 11.61
N ILE A 73 -0.06 -7.11 12.70
CA ILE A 73 -0.53 -8.51 12.68
C ILE A 73 -1.97 -8.63 12.15
N LYS A 74 -2.85 -7.68 12.47
CA LYS A 74 -4.22 -7.66 11.97
C LYS A 74 -4.30 -7.30 10.50
N ALA A 75 -3.39 -6.47 9.99
CA ALA A 75 -3.27 -6.23 8.55
C ALA A 75 -2.90 -7.51 7.80
N TRP A 76 -1.93 -8.28 8.30
CA TRP A 76 -1.58 -9.57 7.70
C TRP A 76 -2.75 -10.55 7.68
N GLU A 77 -3.44 -10.71 8.81
CA GLU A 77 -4.64 -11.54 8.90
C GLU A 77 -5.76 -11.08 7.94
N TYR A 78 -5.95 -9.77 7.82
CA TYR A 78 -6.89 -9.20 6.86
C TYR A 78 -6.52 -9.54 5.42
N ILE A 79 -5.25 -9.40 5.04
CA ILE A 79 -4.76 -9.71 3.68
C ILE A 79 -4.94 -11.19 3.36
N MET A 80 -4.66 -12.09 4.31
CA MET A 80 -4.88 -13.53 4.13
C MET A 80 -6.36 -13.84 3.90
N LYS A 81 -7.27 -13.23 4.67
CA LYS A 81 -8.70 -13.54 4.62
C LYS A 81 -9.44 -12.87 3.47
N HIS A 82 -9.11 -11.62 3.19
CA HIS A 82 -9.87 -10.77 2.27
C HIS A 82 -9.12 -10.48 0.98
N GLY A 83 -7.79 -10.59 0.96
CA GLY A 83 -6.94 -10.10 -0.11
C GLY A 83 -6.96 -8.58 -0.22
N ILE A 84 -6.03 -8.03 -1.00
CA ILE A 84 -5.91 -6.59 -1.26
C ILE A 84 -5.58 -6.33 -2.73
N CYS A 85 -6.07 -5.23 -3.26
CA CYS A 85 -5.81 -4.84 -4.66
C CYS A 85 -4.42 -4.21 -4.86
N THR A 86 -4.04 -3.99 -6.12
CA THR A 86 -2.79 -3.29 -6.47
C THR A 86 -2.83 -1.82 -6.07
N GLY A 87 -1.68 -1.28 -5.70
CA GLY A 87 -1.50 0.11 -5.33
C GLY A 87 -0.11 0.64 -5.66
N GLY A 88 0.24 1.76 -5.06
CA GLY A 88 1.51 2.44 -5.32
C GLY A 88 1.52 3.83 -4.72
N ARG A 89 2.46 4.67 -5.16
CA ARG A 89 2.61 6.05 -4.65
C ARG A 89 1.36 6.88 -4.94
N TYR A 90 1.24 8.00 -4.24
CA TYR A 90 0.23 9.01 -4.52
C TYR A 90 0.11 9.30 -6.02
N ARG A 91 -1.12 9.23 -6.54
CA ARG A 91 -1.48 9.41 -7.97
C ARG A 91 -0.86 8.44 -8.98
N GLN A 92 -0.14 7.39 -8.55
CA GLN A 92 0.43 6.40 -9.45
C GLN A 92 -0.63 5.80 -10.38
N LYS A 93 -0.34 5.80 -11.69
CA LYS A 93 -1.20 5.26 -12.74
C LYS A 93 -0.97 3.75 -12.89
N GLY A 94 -1.90 3.06 -13.52
CA GLY A 94 -1.77 1.63 -13.82
C GLY A 94 -1.94 0.70 -12.61
N VAL A 95 -2.55 1.20 -11.53
CA VAL A 95 -2.83 0.44 -10.29
C VAL A 95 -4.26 0.73 -9.83
N CYS A 96 -4.87 -0.18 -9.07
CA CYS A 96 -6.25 -0.05 -8.62
C CYS A 96 -6.44 1.08 -7.60
N LYS A 97 -5.64 1.10 -6.53
CA LYS A 97 -5.71 2.06 -5.43
C LYS A 97 -4.32 2.61 -5.08
N PRO A 98 -3.86 3.70 -5.74
CA PRO A 98 -2.68 4.42 -5.28
C PRO A 98 -2.89 5.01 -3.90
N TYR A 99 -1.81 5.34 -3.20
CA TYR A 99 -1.90 5.92 -1.86
C TYR A 99 -2.74 7.20 -1.85
N SER A 100 -3.53 7.39 -0.80
CA SER A 100 -4.58 8.42 -0.75
C SER A 100 -4.03 9.83 -0.51
N PHE A 101 -2.88 9.94 0.14
CA PHE A 101 -2.33 11.20 0.60
C PHE A 101 -1.07 11.57 -0.16
N HIS A 102 -0.92 12.86 -0.47
CA HIS A 102 0.33 13.32 -1.03
C HIS A 102 1.44 13.19 0.00
N PRO A 103 2.66 12.82 -0.40
CA PRO A 103 3.79 12.83 0.52
C PRO A 103 4.06 14.26 1.00
N CYS A 104 4.67 14.41 2.18
CA CYS A 104 4.89 15.71 2.76
C CYS A 104 6.26 15.83 3.44
N GLY A 105 6.75 17.06 3.59
CA GLY A 105 8.08 17.36 4.10
C GLY A 105 8.98 17.99 3.04
N TYR A 106 10.18 18.38 3.44
CA TYR A 106 11.11 19.09 2.55
C TYR A 106 11.88 18.12 1.63
N HIS A 107 11.42 18.01 0.39
CA HIS A 107 12.04 17.20 -0.66
C HIS A 107 12.16 18.02 -1.97
N PRO A 108 13.26 18.76 -2.17
CA PRO A 108 13.38 19.68 -3.30
C PRO A 108 13.32 18.94 -4.65
N GLY A 109 12.54 19.49 -5.58
CA GLY A 109 12.40 18.96 -6.94
C GLY A 109 11.44 17.77 -7.07
N GLN A 110 10.79 17.32 -6.00
CA GLN A 110 9.79 16.25 -6.07
C GLN A 110 8.37 16.79 -6.26
N THR A 111 7.77 16.50 -7.41
CA THR A 111 6.48 17.08 -7.87
C THR A 111 5.31 16.95 -6.89
N TYR A 112 5.26 15.88 -6.11
CA TYR A 112 4.11 15.59 -5.23
C TYR A 112 4.38 15.88 -3.75
N TYR A 113 5.60 16.26 -3.37
CA TYR A 113 5.90 16.65 -2.00
C TYR A 113 5.45 18.09 -1.76
N GLY A 114 4.84 18.30 -0.60
CA GLY A 114 4.41 19.62 -0.14
C GLY A 114 4.44 19.73 1.38
N ASP A 115 3.88 20.81 1.90
CA ASP A 115 3.80 21.01 3.34
C ASP A 115 2.98 19.91 4.01
N CYS A 116 3.44 19.47 5.18
CA CYS A 116 2.67 18.52 5.97
C CYS A 116 1.41 19.20 6.54
N PRO A 117 0.25 18.53 6.49
CA PRO A 117 -0.95 19.07 7.12
C PRO A 117 -0.72 19.22 8.63
N ARG A 118 -1.33 20.23 9.25
CA ARG A 118 -1.18 20.51 10.70
C ARG A 118 -1.69 19.38 11.59
N HIS A 119 -2.63 18.59 11.10
CA HIS A 119 -3.22 17.46 11.80
C HIS A 119 -3.12 16.21 10.93
N THR A 120 -3.19 15.04 11.57
CA THR A 120 -3.22 13.76 10.86
C THR A 120 -4.38 13.73 9.86
N TRP A 121 -4.18 13.07 8.72
CA TRP A 121 -5.25 12.88 7.74
C TRP A 121 -6.41 12.08 8.35
N ALA A 122 -7.63 12.42 7.94
CA ALA A 122 -8.78 11.55 8.18
C ALA A 122 -8.60 10.24 7.40
N THR A 123 -8.88 9.11 8.06
CA THR A 123 -8.83 7.79 7.41
C THR A 123 -9.74 7.77 6.18
N PRO A 124 -9.26 7.34 5.00
CA PRO A 124 -10.09 7.30 3.79
C PRO A 124 -11.25 6.32 3.97
N LYS A 125 -12.37 6.59 3.29
CA LYS A 125 -13.50 5.64 3.28
C LYS A 125 -13.12 4.38 2.50
N CYS A 126 -13.57 3.22 2.97
CA CYS A 126 -13.46 1.99 2.20
C CYS A 126 -14.32 2.08 0.93
N GLU A 127 -13.66 2.02 -0.23
CA GLU A 127 -14.30 1.98 -1.53
C GLU A 127 -14.01 0.63 -2.18
N LYS A 128 -15.03 -0.13 -2.59
CA LYS A 128 -14.84 -1.44 -3.26
C LYS A 128 -14.77 -1.30 -4.79
N PHE A 129 -14.08 -0.27 -5.27
CA PHE A 129 -13.84 -0.03 -6.69
C PHE A 129 -12.45 0.59 -6.90
N CYS A 130 -11.89 0.38 -8.08
CA CYS A 130 -10.60 0.95 -8.48
C CYS A 130 -10.75 2.38 -8.99
N ARG A 131 -9.65 3.14 -9.02
CA ARG A 131 -9.62 4.49 -9.60
C ARG A 131 -10.13 4.49 -11.04
N ARG A 132 -10.75 5.61 -11.45
CA ARG A 132 -11.16 5.82 -12.84
C ARG A 132 -9.95 5.68 -13.78
N GLY A 133 -10.16 4.97 -14.89
CA GLY A 133 -9.14 4.67 -15.89
C GLY A 133 -8.33 3.40 -15.62
N TYR A 134 -8.55 2.70 -14.52
CA TYR A 134 -8.05 1.34 -14.31
C TYR A 134 -9.10 0.32 -14.77
N HIS A 135 -8.75 -0.57 -15.68
CA HIS A 135 -9.72 -1.44 -16.37
C HIS A 135 -10.01 -2.75 -15.64
N ILE A 136 -9.18 -3.15 -14.65
CA ILE A 136 -9.41 -4.37 -13.87
C ILE A 136 -10.38 -4.02 -12.73
N PRO A 137 -11.52 -4.72 -12.59
CA PRO A 137 -12.42 -4.52 -11.46
C PRO A 137 -11.74 -4.82 -10.12
N TYR A 138 -12.10 -4.09 -9.07
CA TYR A 138 -11.51 -4.22 -7.73
C TYR A 138 -11.43 -5.66 -7.23
N GLU A 139 -12.52 -6.42 -7.29
CA GLU A 139 -12.55 -7.81 -6.83
C GLU A 139 -11.65 -8.75 -7.66
N LYS A 140 -11.36 -8.42 -8.92
CA LYS A 140 -10.47 -9.19 -9.80
C LYS A 140 -9.00 -8.78 -9.67
N ASP A 141 -8.72 -7.66 -9.01
CA ASP A 141 -7.37 -7.15 -8.81
C ASP A 141 -6.79 -7.55 -7.45
N LYS A 142 -7.53 -8.35 -6.66
CA LYS A 142 -7.12 -8.75 -5.31
C LYS A 142 -6.12 -9.88 -5.33
N TYR A 143 -5.09 -9.74 -4.51
CA TYR A 143 -4.11 -10.77 -4.19
C TYR A 143 -4.25 -11.17 -2.73
N TYR A 144 -4.15 -12.47 -2.46
CA TYR A 144 -4.35 -13.06 -1.14
C TYR A 144 -3.00 -13.51 -0.58
N GLY A 145 -2.82 -13.38 0.74
CA GLY A 145 -1.68 -13.98 1.42
C GLY A 145 -1.86 -15.48 1.54
N ASN A 146 -0.84 -16.26 1.12
CA ASN A 146 -0.75 -17.71 1.29
C ASN A 146 0.53 -18.06 2.05
#